data_AF-A0A0W0ZHA7-F1
#
_entry.id   AF-A0A0W0ZHA7-F1
#
_cell.length_a   1.000
_cell.length_b   1.000
_cell.length_c   1.000
_cell.angle_alpha   90.00
_cell.angle_beta   90.00
_cell.angle_gamma   90.00
#
_symmetry.space_group_name_H-M   'P 1'
#
loop_
_entity.id
_entity.type
_entity.pdbx_description
1 polymer ?
#
loop_
_entity_poly.entity_id
_entity_poly.type
_entity_poly.pdbx_seq_one_letter_code
_entity_poly.pdbx_strand_id
1 'polypeptide(L)'
;MTPLFPKKGQPITIKQGKTGDCFLLSSLDCIFNNETDGVDAVRTKFKQTEAGITLHIKRTDDSMKLHSEKMSGKYTCIYDPVTDEDVIFIDNKKLKEIDESKIGVSSNSLAVKILERISAYFYQIDWEGESIRAHNIHNKFHNNPAVTHRDTEFLGKLLGIYVTGFRDPDKLVKLKTINPNVPIFIGMDFGRIDEFGKRHGRHALRVEKIIPLQQGDFEVTLINPWNNQKQSTYLLSDLRQRRCHFAVFDMSRHKKTLSELLLLCKRAIGQYIINNKQLASLLCTMKECGLLNQDVEKHPISSCVELYKKIPDLIANYERLPYSKRYNMLMCIAHSKGSVRLFNKLICESSEIGVLAAVQPSGRRYHSVKKLFADKSELLTAPCEQQRYNELLKTLKENYEQKPPLTTALENVEKRKGIYTKMDLKRINQRLERLIFFMHCHTSARGRYNSGYSINQQPLFWANSAEKLNALFHNQERELIPGLRCF
;
A
#
# COMPACT_ATOMS: atom_id res chain seq x y z
N MET A 1 21.72 17.86 -23.70
CA MET A 1 20.54 17.01 -23.45
C MET A 1 19.98 17.35 -22.09
N THR A 2 18.65 17.35 -21.92
CA THR A 2 17.99 17.50 -20.62
C THR A 2 18.49 16.43 -19.64
N PRO A 3 18.75 16.76 -18.36
CA PRO A 3 19.15 15.75 -17.38
C PRO A 3 18.03 14.73 -17.16
N LEU A 4 18.41 13.52 -16.73
CA LEU A 4 17.44 12.44 -16.50
C LEU A 4 16.37 12.84 -15.47
N PHE A 5 16.82 13.44 -14.36
CA PHE A 5 15.98 14.01 -13.32
C PHE A 5 16.36 15.47 -13.06
N PRO A 6 15.42 16.31 -12.56
CA PRO A 6 15.76 17.65 -12.10
C PRO A 6 16.81 17.58 -10.98
N LYS A 7 17.53 18.70 -10.74
CA LYS A 7 18.44 18.77 -9.59
C LYS A 7 17.65 18.58 -8.30
N LYS A 8 18.28 17.97 -7.29
CA LYS A 8 17.63 17.71 -5.99
C LYS A 8 17.01 19.01 -5.44
N GLY A 9 15.74 18.95 -5.07
CA GLY A 9 14.98 20.10 -4.56
C GLY A 9 14.39 21.02 -5.63
N GLN A 10 14.68 20.82 -6.93
CA GLN A 10 14.00 21.55 -8.00
C GLN A 10 12.69 20.84 -8.38
N PRO A 11 11.58 21.60 -8.53
CA PRO A 11 10.32 21.04 -8.99
C PRO A 11 10.42 20.61 -10.45
N ILE A 12 9.59 19.64 -10.82
CA ILE A 12 9.45 19.23 -12.21
C ILE A 12 8.65 20.28 -13.00
N THR A 13 9.09 20.59 -14.21
CA THR A 13 8.34 21.43 -15.14
C THR A 13 7.74 20.54 -16.21
N ILE A 14 6.46 20.71 -16.50
CA ILE A 14 5.73 19.96 -17.53
C ILE A 14 4.95 20.95 -18.37
N LYS A 15 5.17 20.90 -19.68
CA LYS A 15 4.35 21.56 -20.69
C LYS A 15 3.96 20.52 -21.73
N GLN A 16 2.69 20.12 -21.69
CA GLN A 16 2.12 19.14 -22.61
C GLN A 16 2.37 19.55 -24.07
N GLY A 17 2.72 18.57 -24.89
CA GLY A 17 2.90 18.73 -26.32
C GLY A 17 1.56 18.80 -27.08
N LYS A 18 1.57 18.33 -28.32
CA LYS A 18 0.36 18.29 -29.19
C LYS A 18 -0.53 17.07 -28.92
N THR A 19 -0.22 16.31 -27.89
CA THR A 19 -0.81 15.03 -27.54
C THR A 19 -1.69 15.16 -26.30
N GLY A 20 -2.70 14.30 -26.17
CA GLY A 20 -3.70 14.36 -25.09
C GLY A 20 -3.34 13.56 -23.83
N ASP A 21 -2.07 13.43 -23.48
CA ASP A 21 -1.53 12.60 -22.39
C ASP A 21 -1.68 13.20 -20.97
N CYS A 22 -2.64 14.11 -20.78
CA CYS A 22 -2.86 14.84 -19.53
C CYS A 22 -2.98 13.95 -18.28
N PHE A 23 -3.52 12.73 -18.40
CA PHE A 23 -3.65 11.76 -17.30
C PHE A 23 -2.29 11.25 -16.81
N LEU A 24 -1.42 10.87 -17.74
CA LEU A 24 -0.06 10.48 -17.44
C LEU A 24 0.70 11.66 -16.83
N LEU A 25 0.67 12.81 -17.50
CA LEU A 25 1.43 13.98 -17.08
C LEU A 25 1.00 14.52 -15.73
N SER A 26 -0.31 14.56 -15.44
CA SER A 26 -0.80 14.97 -14.11
C SER A 26 -0.42 13.99 -13.02
N SER A 27 -0.40 12.71 -13.35
CA SER A 27 0.00 11.68 -12.40
C SER A 27 1.50 11.74 -12.11
N LEU A 28 2.34 11.92 -13.13
CA LEU A 28 3.76 12.20 -12.95
C LEU A 28 3.97 13.49 -12.16
N ASP A 29 3.23 14.57 -12.46
CA ASP A 29 3.28 15.82 -11.68
C ASP A 29 2.96 15.55 -10.20
N CYS A 30 1.97 14.71 -9.90
CA CYS A 30 1.67 14.32 -8.53
C CYS A 30 2.81 13.51 -7.89
N ILE A 31 3.39 12.54 -8.60
CA ILE A 31 4.46 11.66 -8.09
C ILE A 31 5.74 12.47 -7.82
N PHE A 32 6.17 13.31 -8.77
CA PHE A 32 7.38 14.11 -8.65
C PHE A 32 7.26 15.25 -7.63
N ASN A 33 6.04 15.72 -7.34
CA ASN A 33 5.77 16.67 -6.26
C ASN A 33 5.41 15.99 -4.92
N ASN A 34 5.56 14.66 -4.81
CA ASN A 34 5.29 13.92 -3.58
C ASN A 34 6.55 13.73 -2.73
N GLU A 35 6.86 14.73 -1.89
CA GLU A 35 8.06 14.73 -1.03
C GLU A 35 9.33 14.32 -1.81
N THR A 36 10.42 13.93 -1.17
CA THR A 36 11.60 13.39 -1.88
C THR A 36 11.37 11.99 -2.43
N ASP A 37 10.47 11.23 -1.80
CA ASP A 37 10.30 9.79 -2.02
C ASP A 37 9.76 9.45 -3.41
N GLY A 38 8.90 10.29 -3.99
CA GLY A 38 8.33 10.03 -5.32
C GLY A 38 9.38 10.10 -6.43
N VAL A 39 10.28 11.08 -6.36
CA VAL A 39 11.42 11.19 -7.30
C VAL A 39 12.32 9.96 -7.18
N ASP A 40 12.62 9.54 -5.95
CA ASP A 40 13.48 8.39 -5.69
C ASP A 40 12.85 7.09 -6.20
N ALA A 41 11.53 6.89 -5.99
CA ALA A 41 10.80 5.73 -6.48
C ALA A 41 10.78 5.61 -8.02
N VAL A 42 10.75 6.75 -8.74
CA VAL A 42 10.90 6.74 -10.20
C VAL A 42 12.36 6.56 -10.59
N ARG A 43 13.31 7.20 -9.87
CA ARG A 43 14.75 7.12 -10.17
C ARG A 43 15.29 5.70 -10.13
N THR A 44 14.87 4.87 -9.19
CA THR A 44 15.33 3.47 -9.10
C THR A 44 15.01 2.63 -10.34
N LYS A 45 14.09 3.08 -11.19
CA LYS A 45 13.73 2.41 -12.44
C LYS A 45 14.67 2.72 -13.59
N PHE A 46 15.48 3.76 -13.46
CA PHE A 46 16.36 4.19 -14.53
C PHE A 46 17.82 3.94 -14.17
N LYS A 47 18.56 3.43 -15.14
CA LYS A 47 20.03 3.32 -15.08
C LYS A 47 20.62 4.05 -16.28
N GLN A 48 21.41 5.08 -16.02
CA GLN A 48 22.12 5.81 -17.07
C GLN A 48 23.54 5.23 -17.23
N THR A 49 23.96 4.99 -18.47
CA THR A 49 25.31 4.55 -18.86
C THR A 49 25.86 5.48 -19.94
N GLU A 50 27.11 5.26 -20.36
CA GLU A 50 27.69 6.02 -21.49
C GLU A 50 26.96 5.76 -22.81
N ALA A 51 26.41 4.56 -23.00
CA ALA A 51 25.73 4.16 -24.24
C ALA A 51 24.27 4.64 -24.32
N GLY A 52 23.64 4.93 -23.18
CA GLY A 52 22.23 5.32 -23.14
C GLY A 52 21.59 5.17 -21.77
N ILE A 53 20.29 4.92 -21.77
CA ILE A 53 19.47 4.75 -20.56
C ILE A 53 18.73 3.42 -20.62
N THR A 54 18.75 2.68 -19.52
CA THR A 54 17.91 1.51 -19.30
C THR A 54 16.77 1.87 -18.36
N LEU A 55 15.55 1.49 -18.74
CA LEU A 55 14.33 1.60 -17.94
C LEU A 55 13.86 0.20 -17.54
N HIS A 56 13.66 -0.01 -16.24
CA HIS A 56 13.18 -1.24 -15.63
C HIS A 56 11.70 -1.08 -15.22
N ILE A 57 10.83 -1.91 -15.78
CA ILE A 57 9.40 -1.93 -15.47
C ILE A 57 9.05 -3.31 -14.97
N LYS A 58 8.52 -3.39 -13.74
CA LYS A 58 8.09 -4.67 -13.18
C LYS A 58 6.92 -5.24 -13.96
N ARG A 59 6.94 -6.56 -14.18
CA ARG A 59 5.82 -7.21 -14.85
C ARG A 59 4.54 -7.16 -14.02
N THR A 60 3.45 -6.91 -14.71
CA THR A 60 2.08 -6.89 -14.18
C THR A 60 1.13 -7.44 -15.25
N ASP A 61 -0.15 -7.65 -14.92
CA ASP A 61 -1.15 -8.07 -15.91
C ASP A 61 -1.24 -7.13 -17.13
N ASP A 62 -0.84 -5.87 -16.97
CA ASP A 62 -0.79 -4.89 -18.06
C ASP A 62 0.49 -5.04 -18.91
N SER A 63 1.60 -5.50 -18.32
CA SER A 63 2.85 -5.75 -19.05
C SER A 63 2.86 -7.08 -19.81
N MET A 64 2.01 -8.05 -19.40
CA MET A 64 1.75 -9.25 -20.19
C MET A 64 1.17 -8.95 -21.59
N LYS A 65 0.75 -7.71 -21.81
CA LYS A 65 0.15 -7.20 -23.06
C LYS A 65 1.07 -6.19 -23.75
N LEU A 66 2.35 -6.15 -23.36
CA LEU A 66 3.37 -5.30 -23.97
C LEU A 66 3.56 -5.65 -25.45
N HIS A 67 3.38 -4.66 -26.31
CA HIS A 67 3.62 -4.77 -27.75
C HIS A 67 5.10 -4.58 -28.09
N SER A 68 5.95 -5.52 -27.66
CA SER A 68 7.42 -5.43 -27.82
C SER A 68 7.85 -5.37 -29.29
N GLU A 69 7.07 -5.98 -30.19
CA GLU A 69 7.25 -5.92 -31.63
C GLU A 69 7.18 -4.48 -32.18
N LYS A 70 6.31 -3.63 -31.60
CA LYS A 70 6.17 -2.21 -32.00
C LYS A 70 7.28 -1.31 -31.48
N MET A 71 8.09 -1.84 -30.55
CA MET A 71 9.30 -1.18 -30.04
C MET A 71 10.52 -1.48 -30.92
N SER A 72 10.45 -2.52 -31.77
CA SER A 72 11.54 -2.92 -32.66
C SER A 72 12.02 -1.77 -33.54
N GLY A 73 13.34 -1.64 -33.68
CA GLY A 73 14.00 -0.55 -34.40
C GLY A 73 13.97 0.82 -33.69
N LYS A 74 13.24 0.95 -32.57
CA LYS A 74 13.17 2.18 -31.76
C LYS A 74 13.83 2.01 -30.39
N TYR A 75 13.66 0.83 -29.79
CA TYR A 75 14.14 0.46 -28.46
C TYR A 75 14.55 -1.01 -28.45
N THR A 76 15.49 -1.37 -27.57
CA THR A 76 15.75 -2.78 -27.26
C THR A 76 14.94 -3.15 -26.03
N CYS A 77 13.97 -4.05 -26.17
CA CYS A 77 13.15 -4.52 -25.07
C CYS A 77 13.41 -6.01 -24.82
N ILE A 78 13.86 -6.36 -23.61
CA ILE A 78 14.06 -7.74 -23.18
C ILE A 78 13.30 -7.99 -21.89
N TYR A 79 12.79 -9.21 -21.73
CA TYR A 79 12.24 -9.65 -20.45
C TYR A 79 13.35 -10.29 -19.62
N ASP A 80 13.54 -9.80 -18.39
CA ASP A 80 14.43 -10.40 -17.40
C ASP A 80 13.61 -11.31 -16.45
N PRO A 81 13.72 -12.65 -16.58
CA PRO A 81 12.98 -13.57 -15.74
C PRO A 81 13.49 -13.66 -14.30
N VAL A 82 14.68 -13.14 -14.00
CA VAL A 82 15.26 -13.18 -12.65
C VAL A 82 14.65 -12.09 -11.78
N THR A 83 14.46 -10.89 -12.33
CA THR A 83 13.84 -9.77 -11.62
C THR A 83 12.34 -9.63 -11.89
N ASP A 84 11.82 -10.38 -12.88
CA ASP A 84 10.44 -10.28 -13.38
C ASP A 84 10.13 -8.87 -13.89
N GLU A 85 11.00 -8.37 -14.77
CA GLU A 85 10.96 -7.01 -15.32
C GLU A 85 11.06 -7.00 -16.84
N ASP A 86 10.33 -6.08 -17.47
CA ASP A 86 10.62 -5.65 -18.84
C ASP A 86 11.73 -4.58 -18.79
N VAL A 87 12.85 -4.87 -19.42
CA VAL A 87 14.06 -4.04 -19.45
C VAL A 87 14.18 -3.39 -20.83
N ILE A 88 14.04 -2.06 -20.85
CA ILE A 88 13.98 -1.26 -22.07
C ILE A 88 15.25 -0.41 -22.15
N PHE A 89 16.10 -0.68 -23.13
CA PHE A 89 17.27 0.14 -23.41
C PHE A 89 16.98 1.16 -24.52
N ILE A 90 17.40 2.40 -24.28
CA ILE A 90 17.24 3.55 -25.15
C ILE A 90 18.63 4.14 -25.40
N ASP A 91 19.12 4.02 -26.63
CA ASP A 91 20.44 4.54 -27.00
C ASP A 91 20.47 6.08 -27.05
N ASN A 92 21.67 6.65 -27.02
CA ASN A 92 21.88 8.10 -27.05
C ASN A 92 21.28 8.80 -28.28
N LYS A 93 21.24 8.13 -29.45
CA LYS A 93 20.66 8.71 -30.66
C LYS A 93 19.16 8.88 -30.48
N LYS A 94 18.47 7.86 -29.96
CA LYS A 94 17.05 7.92 -29.66
C LYS A 94 16.75 8.88 -28.53
N LEU A 95 17.57 8.93 -27.48
CA LEU A 95 17.41 9.90 -26.39
C LEU A 95 17.46 11.34 -26.89
N LYS A 96 18.37 11.65 -27.82
CA LYS A 96 18.44 12.98 -28.46
C LYS A 96 17.17 13.30 -29.26
N GLU A 97 16.67 12.35 -30.04
CA GLU A 97 15.39 12.49 -30.78
C GLU A 97 14.20 12.74 -29.83
N ILE A 98 14.17 12.04 -28.69
CA ILE A 98 13.16 12.24 -27.65
C ILE A 98 13.27 13.65 -27.06
N ASP A 99 14.48 14.08 -26.72
CA ASP A 99 14.75 15.35 -26.04
C ASP A 99 14.42 16.57 -26.89
N GLU A 100 14.72 16.50 -28.19
CA GLU A 100 14.57 17.56 -29.20
C GLU A 100 13.19 17.61 -29.86
N SER A 101 12.30 16.64 -29.56
CA SER A 101 10.97 16.58 -30.16
C SER A 101 10.12 17.80 -29.85
N LYS A 102 9.50 18.36 -30.90
CA LYS A 102 8.55 19.48 -30.81
C LYS A 102 7.10 19.03 -30.62
N ILE A 103 6.84 17.73 -30.72
CA ILE A 103 5.48 17.16 -30.64
C ILE A 103 5.17 16.67 -29.23
N GLY A 104 6.16 16.05 -28.56
CA GLY A 104 6.01 15.51 -27.21
C GLY A 104 6.13 16.56 -26.11
N VAL A 105 6.11 16.11 -24.86
CA VAL A 105 6.18 16.93 -23.66
C VAL A 105 7.50 17.69 -23.58
N SER A 106 7.41 18.97 -23.24
CA SER A 106 8.57 19.76 -22.83
C SER A 106 8.70 19.70 -21.30
N SER A 107 9.85 19.24 -20.82
CA SER A 107 10.14 19.08 -19.39
C SER A 107 11.62 19.27 -19.09
N ASN A 108 11.94 19.66 -17.85
CA ASN A 108 13.29 19.66 -17.28
C ASN A 108 13.75 18.26 -16.81
N SER A 109 12.97 17.21 -17.11
CA SER A 109 13.30 15.81 -16.83
C SER A 109 13.18 14.95 -18.07
N LEU A 110 14.28 14.32 -18.49
CA LEU A 110 14.26 13.33 -19.57
C LEU A 110 13.45 12.09 -19.19
N ALA A 111 13.37 11.74 -17.89
CA ALA A 111 12.53 10.63 -17.42
C ALA A 111 11.05 10.83 -17.77
N VAL A 112 10.51 12.05 -17.65
CA VAL A 112 9.13 12.35 -18.10
C VAL A 112 8.97 12.18 -19.60
N LYS A 113 9.91 12.69 -20.40
CA LYS A 113 9.88 12.55 -21.86
C LYS A 113 9.98 11.08 -22.30
N ILE A 114 10.76 10.27 -21.57
CA ILE A 114 10.85 8.83 -21.82
C ILE A 114 9.54 8.14 -21.44
N LEU A 115 8.98 8.38 -20.25
CA LEU A 115 7.75 7.75 -19.79
C LEU A 115 6.53 8.13 -20.64
N GLU A 116 6.46 9.37 -21.13
CA GLU A 116 5.47 9.81 -22.13
C GLU A 116 5.41 8.82 -23.30
N ARG A 117 6.58 8.45 -23.83
CA ARG A 117 6.67 7.57 -24.98
C ARG A 117 6.49 6.12 -24.60
N ILE A 118 7.21 5.65 -23.60
CA ILE A 118 7.21 4.23 -23.25
C ILE A 118 5.84 3.76 -22.77
N SER A 119 5.10 4.58 -22.03
CA SER A 119 3.79 4.21 -21.47
C SER A 119 2.79 3.72 -22.53
N ALA A 120 2.82 4.27 -23.75
CA ALA A 120 1.89 3.89 -24.82
C ALA A 120 2.01 2.41 -25.24
N TYR A 121 3.18 1.78 -25.09
CA TYR A 121 3.38 0.38 -25.44
C TYR A 121 2.75 -0.61 -24.45
N PHE A 122 2.37 -0.13 -23.27
CA PHE A 122 1.72 -0.92 -22.22
C PHE A 122 0.18 -0.78 -22.25
N TYR A 123 -0.38 0.00 -23.18
CA TYR A 123 -1.84 0.09 -23.36
C TYR A 123 -2.35 -0.99 -24.34
N GLN A 124 -3.50 -1.57 -24.01
CA GLN A 124 -4.10 -2.76 -24.67
C GLN A 124 -4.69 -2.50 -26.07
N ILE A 125 -4.43 -1.36 -26.70
CA ILE A 125 -5.07 -1.01 -27.96
C ILE A 125 -4.07 -1.10 -29.08
N ASP A 126 -4.50 -1.77 -30.16
CA ASP A 126 -3.78 -1.84 -31.41
C ASP A 126 -3.65 -0.43 -32.00
N TRP A 127 -2.53 0.19 -31.67
CA TRP A 127 -2.26 1.58 -31.97
C TRP A 127 -1.13 1.65 -33.00
N GLU A 128 -1.39 2.33 -34.12
CA GLU A 128 -0.54 2.40 -35.32
C GLU A 128 0.30 3.70 -35.41
N GLY A 129 0.43 4.49 -34.34
CA GLY A 129 1.04 5.85 -34.38
C GLY A 129 2.46 6.01 -33.79
N GLU A 130 2.85 7.27 -33.49
CA GLU A 130 4.01 7.66 -32.64
C GLU A 130 3.66 7.85 -31.15
N SER A 131 4.49 7.28 -30.27
CA SER A 131 4.29 6.75 -28.89
C SER A 131 3.50 7.54 -27.83
N ILE A 132 2.63 8.46 -28.22
CA ILE A 132 2.28 9.65 -27.46
C ILE A 132 0.76 9.74 -27.20
N ARG A 133 0.01 8.63 -27.35
CA ARG A 133 -1.45 8.59 -27.14
C ARG A 133 -1.88 7.60 -26.05
N ALA A 134 -1.35 7.76 -24.84
CA ALA A 134 -1.72 6.97 -23.65
C ALA A 134 -3.16 7.20 -23.12
N HIS A 135 -4.02 7.96 -23.81
CA HIS A 135 -5.29 8.47 -23.27
C HIS A 135 -6.54 8.03 -24.03
N ASN A 136 -6.39 7.36 -25.17
CA ASN A 136 -7.54 6.98 -25.97
C ASN A 136 -7.82 5.49 -25.77
N ILE A 137 -8.29 5.14 -24.57
CA ILE A 137 -9.05 3.89 -24.43
C ILE A 137 -10.28 4.08 -25.34
N HIS A 138 -10.18 3.54 -26.56
CA HIS A 138 -11.16 3.71 -27.62
C HIS A 138 -12.56 3.44 -27.07
N ASN A 139 -13.56 4.29 -27.41
CA ASN A 139 -14.93 4.22 -26.90
C ASN A 139 -15.57 2.81 -26.95
N LYS A 140 -15.12 1.94 -27.87
CA LYS A 140 -15.53 0.52 -27.97
C LYS A 140 -15.21 -0.32 -26.72
N PHE A 141 -14.30 0.12 -25.85
CA PHE A 141 -13.92 -0.59 -24.63
C PHE A 141 -14.45 0.05 -23.34
N HIS A 142 -15.16 1.19 -23.42
CA HIS A 142 -15.90 1.73 -22.26
C HIS A 142 -17.01 0.78 -21.78
N ASN A 143 -17.51 -0.08 -22.66
CA ASN A 143 -18.50 -1.10 -22.35
C ASN A 143 -17.89 -2.50 -22.15
N ASN A 144 -16.56 -2.64 -22.15
CA ASN A 144 -15.94 -3.92 -21.83
C ASN A 144 -15.74 -4.02 -20.31
N PRO A 145 -16.51 -4.84 -19.58
CA PRO A 145 -16.36 -5.01 -18.13
C PRO A 145 -14.97 -5.54 -17.71
N ALA A 146 -14.15 -6.02 -18.65
CA ALA A 146 -12.76 -6.41 -18.41
C ALA A 146 -11.75 -5.23 -18.44
N VAL A 147 -12.17 -4.04 -18.89
CA VAL A 147 -11.32 -2.83 -18.95
C VAL A 147 -11.81 -1.82 -17.89
N THR A 148 -11.74 -2.23 -16.63
CA THR A 148 -12.08 -1.39 -15.46
C THR A 148 -10.86 -0.65 -14.87
N HIS A 149 -9.72 -0.60 -15.56
CA HIS A 149 -8.53 0.06 -15.03
C HIS A 149 -8.61 1.57 -15.23
N ARG A 150 -8.52 2.32 -14.13
CA ARG A 150 -8.43 3.79 -14.16
C ARG A 150 -7.00 4.19 -14.54
N ASP A 151 -6.83 5.31 -15.24
CA ASP A 151 -5.50 5.78 -15.70
C ASP A 151 -4.48 5.87 -14.56
N THR A 152 -4.93 6.23 -13.36
CA THR A 152 -4.10 6.29 -12.15
C THR A 152 -3.64 4.91 -11.69
N GLU A 153 -4.49 3.89 -11.78
CA GLU A 153 -4.15 2.51 -11.41
C GLU A 153 -3.15 1.90 -12.40
N PHE A 154 -3.35 2.15 -13.70
CA PHE A 154 -2.39 1.77 -14.74
C PHE A 154 -1.01 2.36 -14.44
N LEU A 155 -0.93 3.67 -14.19
CA LEU A 155 0.36 4.28 -13.90
C LEU A 155 0.95 3.78 -12.58
N GLY A 156 0.11 3.56 -11.57
CA GLY A 156 0.51 2.92 -10.32
C GLY A 156 1.20 1.58 -10.58
N LYS A 157 0.60 0.70 -11.39
CA LYS A 157 1.21 -0.57 -11.78
C LYS A 157 2.50 -0.40 -12.58
N LEU A 158 2.49 0.45 -13.63
CA LEU A 158 3.64 0.73 -14.48
C LEU A 158 4.87 1.17 -13.65
N LEU A 159 4.63 1.99 -12.63
CA LEU A 159 5.67 2.51 -11.75
C LEU A 159 5.81 1.72 -10.44
N GLY A 160 5.08 0.64 -10.22
CA GLY A 160 5.11 -0.09 -8.94
C GLY A 160 4.76 0.78 -7.72
N ILE A 161 3.91 1.79 -7.93
CA ILE A 161 3.44 2.74 -6.92
C ILE A 161 2.00 2.39 -6.54
N TYR A 162 1.69 2.45 -5.26
CA TYR A 162 0.34 2.19 -4.78
C TYR A 162 -0.56 3.39 -5.02
N VAL A 163 -1.86 3.15 -5.24
CA VAL A 163 -2.81 4.22 -5.53
C VAL A 163 -4.00 4.14 -4.58
N THR A 164 -4.32 5.26 -3.95
CA THR A 164 -5.52 5.43 -3.12
C THR A 164 -6.52 6.31 -3.86
N GLY A 165 -7.54 5.70 -4.47
CA GLY A 165 -8.56 6.39 -5.24
C GLY A 165 -9.81 6.75 -4.45
N PHE A 166 -10.41 7.91 -4.71
CA PHE A 166 -11.71 8.31 -4.16
C PHE A 166 -12.49 9.21 -5.15
N ARG A 167 -13.77 9.47 -4.90
CA ARG A 167 -14.65 10.27 -5.78
C ARG A 167 -15.30 11.46 -5.10
N ASP A 168 -15.43 11.43 -3.78
CA ASP A 168 -16.12 12.44 -2.99
C ASP A 168 -15.25 13.71 -2.81
N PRO A 169 -15.68 14.89 -3.28
CA PRO A 169 -14.95 16.14 -3.06
C PRO A 169 -14.81 16.55 -1.59
N ASP A 170 -15.69 16.09 -0.69
CA ASP A 170 -15.52 16.38 0.74
C ASP A 170 -14.35 15.60 1.35
N LYS A 171 -14.04 14.42 0.80
CA LYS A 171 -12.80 13.68 1.12
C LYS A 171 -11.56 14.40 0.62
N LEU A 172 -11.64 15.11 -0.51
CA LEU A 172 -10.57 15.98 -0.98
C LEU A 172 -10.28 17.08 0.06
N VAL A 173 -11.31 17.82 0.49
CA VAL A 173 -11.15 18.87 1.52
C VAL A 173 -10.56 18.29 2.79
N LYS A 174 -11.07 17.13 3.23
CA LYS A 174 -10.57 16.44 4.43
C LYS A 174 -9.07 16.15 4.31
N LEU A 175 -8.63 15.51 3.23
CA LEU A 175 -7.21 15.17 3.05
C LEU A 175 -6.32 16.39 2.98
N LYS A 176 -6.69 17.42 2.19
CA LYS A 176 -5.90 18.67 2.11
C LYS A 176 -5.90 19.47 3.40
N THR A 177 -6.92 19.33 4.24
CA THR A 177 -6.92 19.94 5.57
C THR A 177 -5.97 19.19 6.52
N ILE A 178 -5.94 17.85 6.48
CA ILE A 178 -5.08 17.02 7.32
C ILE A 178 -3.61 17.10 6.88
N ASN A 179 -3.37 17.07 5.58
CA ASN A 179 -2.06 17.13 4.96
C ASN A 179 -2.09 18.11 3.77
N PRO A 180 -1.85 19.41 3.99
CA PRO A 180 -1.89 20.42 2.91
C PRO A 180 -0.97 20.12 1.74
N ASN A 181 0.18 19.49 2.02
CA ASN A 181 1.24 19.24 1.05
C ASN A 181 1.04 17.96 0.24
N VAL A 182 0.04 17.12 0.55
CA VAL A 182 -0.19 15.88 -0.20
C VAL A 182 -0.58 16.20 -1.65
N PRO A 183 0.15 15.73 -2.68
CA PRO A 183 -0.26 15.91 -4.05
C PRO A 183 -1.46 15.02 -4.36
N ILE A 184 -2.53 15.60 -4.89
CA ILE A 184 -3.74 14.88 -5.23
C ILE A 184 -4.01 15.05 -6.72
N PHE A 185 -4.11 13.93 -7.43
CA PHE A 185 -4.58 13.89 -8.80
C PHE A 185 -6.08 14.16 -8.83
N ILE A 186 -6.55 14.91 -9.84
CA ILE A 186 -7.97 15.07 -10.15
C ILE A 186 -8.20 14.82 -11.64
N GLY A 187 -9.06 13.86 -11.97
CA GLY A 187 -9.64 13.69 -13.30
C GLY A 187 -11.10 14.12 -13.28
N MET A 188 -11.52 14.98 -14.21
CA MET A 188 -12.86 15.55 -14.20
C MET A 188 -13.42 15.81 -15.60
N ASP A 189 -14.72 16.06 -15.66
CA ASP A 189 -15.36 16.62 -16.85
C ASP A 189 -14.98 18.11 -16.94
N PHE A 190 -14.08 18.41 -17.87
CA PHE A 190 -13.36 19.68 -17.88
C PHE A 190 -14.07 20.77 -18.68
N GLY A 191 -14.68 20.39 -19.80
CA GLY A 191 -15.31 21.32 -20.73
C GLY A 191 -16.42 22.18 -20.12
N ARG A 192 -16.77 23.21 -20.88
CA ARG A 192 -17.98 24.00 -20.62
C ARG A 192 -19.22 23.14 -20.85
N ILE A 193 -20.30 23.53 -20.18
CA ILE A 193 -21.63 22.99 -20.44
C ILE A 193 -22.04 23.47 -21.83
N ASP A 194 -22.44 22.54 -22.70
CA ASP A 194 -23.01 22.84 -24.02
C ASP A 194 -24.49 23.25 -23.90
N GLU A 195 -25.11 23.53 -25.04
CA GLU A 195 -26.54 23.89 -25.13
C GLU A 195 -27.49 22.80 -24.61
N PHE A 196 -27.02 21.55 -24.49
CA PHE A 196 -27.78 20.40 -23.99
C PHE A 196 -27.50 20.09 -22.51
N GLY A 197 -26.79 20.98 -21.79
CA GLY A 197 -26.48 20.76 -20.37
C GLY A 197 -25.33 19.77 -20.13
N LYS A 198 -24.62 19.35 -21.18
CA LYS A 198 -23.57 18.32 -21.11
C LYS A 198 -22.17 18.93 -21.14
N ARG A 199 -21.29 18.46 -20.27
CA ARG A 199 -19.86 18.75 -20.33
C ARG A 199 -19.16 17.72 -21.21
N HIS A 200 -18.36 18.21 -22.15
CA HIS A 200 -17.54 17.37 -23.03
C HIS A 200 -16.06 17.43 -22.63
N GLY A 201 -15.34 16.36 -22.94
CA GLY A 201 -13.90 16.26 -22.70
C GLY A 201 -13.56 15.93 -21.24
N ARG A 202 -12.79 14.87 -21.07
CA ARG A 202 -12.16 14.52 -19.80
C ARG A 202 -10.77 15.15 -19.75
N HIS A 203 -10.40 15.70 -18.60
CA HIS A 203 -9.05 16.23 -18.38
C HIS A 203 -8.56 15.87 -16.99
N ALA A 204 -7.25 15.77 -16.84
CA ALA A 204 -6.59 15.53 -15.57
C ALA A 204 -5.72 16.72 -15.18
N LEU A 205 -5.68 16.99 -13.87
CA LEU A 205 -4.91 18.05 -13.23
C LEU A 205 -4.37 17.55 -11.88
N ARG A 206 -3.54 18.37 -11.23
CA ARG A 206 -3.15 18.21 -9.84
C ARG A 206 -3.82 19.26 -8.96
N VAL A 207 -4.28 18.89 -7.78
CA VAL A 207 -4.76 19.83 -6.76
C VAL A 207 -3.57 20.38 -5.98
N GLU A 208 -3.36 21.69 -6.08
CA GLU A 208 -2.31 22.41 -5.35
C GLU A 208 -2.73 22.64 -3.90
N LYS A 209 -3.81 23.41 -3.70
CA LYS A 209 -4.28 23.82 -2.38
C LYS A 209 -5.79 24.01 -2.37
N ILE A 210 -6.33 24.07 -1.16
CA ILE A 210 -7.75 24.33 -0.90
C ILE A 210 -7.84 25.40 0.17
N ILE A 211 -8.66 26.43 -0.08
CA ILE A 211 -8.81 27.58 0.80
C ILE A 211 -10.29 27.70 1.18
N PRO A 212 -10.65 27.72 2.47
CA PRO A 212 -12.03 27.93 2.90
C PRO A 212 -12.50 29.35 2.60
N LEU A 213 -13.76 29.49 2.18
CA LEU A 213 -14.44 30.78 1.98
C LEU A 213 -15.41 31.07 3.14
N GLN A 214 -15.70 32.35 3.38
CA GLN A 214 -16.59 32.78 4.47
C GLN A 214 -18.00 32.18 4.38
N GLN A 215 -18.48 31.95 3.15
CA GLN A 215 -19.80 31.37 2.84
C GLN A 215 -19.88 29.84 3.00
N GLY A 216 -18.85 29.19 3.55
CA GLY A 216 -18.84 27.74 3.79
C GLY A 216 -18.48 26.87 2.57
N ASP A 217 -18.15 27.49 1.43
CA ASP A 217 -17.56 26.82 0.27
C ASP A 217 -16.02 26.85 0.31
N PHE A 218 -15.35 26.27 -0.68
CA PHE A 218 -13.90 26.25 -0.78
C PHE A 218 -13.43 26.64 -2.18
N GLU A 219 -12.37 27.43 -2.25
CA GLU A 219 -11.58 27.59 -3.47
C GLU A 219 -10.58 26.45 -3.58
N VAL A 220 -10.52 25.83 -4.76
CA VAL A 220 -9.62 24.74 -5.09
C VAL A 220 -8.71 25.19 -6.22
N THR A 221 -7.42 25.31 -5.93
CA THR A 221 -6.40 25.66 -6.93
C THR A 221 -5.92 24.39 -7.64
N LEU A 222 -6.07 24.35 -8.96
CA LEU A 222 -5.66 23.25 -9.83
C LEU A 222 -4.50 23.66 -10.74
N ILE A 223 -3.58 22.72 -10.95
CA ILE A 223 -2.39 22.84 -11.79
C ILE A 223 -2.58 21.98 -13.03
N ASN A 224 -2.49 22.60 -14.20
CA ASN A 224 -2.80 21.96 -15.47
C ASN A 224 -1.52 21.44 -16.15
N PRO A 225 -1.43 20.15 -16.56
CA PRO A 225 -0.25 19.62 -17.25
C PRO A 225 0.02 20.28 -18.62
N TRP A 226 -0.93 21.02 -19.21
CA TRP A 226 -0.66 21.87 -20.37
C TRP A 226 0.49 22.85 -20.12
N ASN A 227 0.57 23.35 -18.88
CA ASN A 227 1.74 24.02 -18.33
C ASN A 227 1.60 23.99 -16.80
N ASN A 228 2.34 23.11 -16.13
CA ASN A 228 2.22 22.90 -14.68
C ASN A 228 2.75 24.07 -13.84
N GLN A 229 3.22 25.15 -14.47
CA GLN A 229 3.56 26.41 -13.82
C GLN A 229 2.34 27.37 -13.79
N LYS A 230 1.25 27.03 -14.46
CA LYS A 230 0.00 27.82 -14.47
C LYS A 230 -1.03 27.21 -13.54
N GLN A 231 -1.73 28.09 -12.83
CA GLN A 231 -2.77 27.73 -11.88
C GLN A 231 -4.14 28.18 -12.39
N SER A 232 -5.17 27.46 -11.97
CA SER A 232 -6.57 27.80 -12.18
C SER A 232 -7.35 27.55 -10.90
N THR A 233 -8.37 28.36 -10.62
CA THR A 233 -9.16 28.26 -9.39
C THR A 233 -10.58 27.85 -9.72
N TYR A 234 -11.12 26.92 -8.95
CA TYR A 234 -12.48 26.42 -9.04
C TYR A 234 -13.14 26.48 -7.67
N LEU A 235 -14.46 26.64 -7.63
CA LEU A 235 -15.21 26.42 -6.41
C LEU A 235 -15.44 24.91 -6.21
N LEU A 236 -15.39 24.45 -4.96
CA LEU A 236 -15.70 23.05 -4.63
C LEU A 236 -17.13 22.69 -5.02
N SER A 237 -18.08 23.63 -4.90
CA SER A 237 -19.44 23.49 -5.42
C SER A 237 -19.51 23.16 -6.93
N ASP A 238 -18.65 23.76 -7.75
CA ASP A 238 -18.53 23.42 -9.18
C ASP A 238 -17.91 22.03 -9.37
N LEU A 239 -16.86 21.69 -8.59
CA LEU A 239 -16.25 20.35 -8.66
C LEU A 239 -17.22 19.22 -8.30
N ARG A 240 -18.15 19.44 -7.37
CA ARG A 240 -19.21 18.48 -7.03
C ARG A 240 -20.09 18.11 -8.24
N GLN A 241 -20.17 18.98 -9.25
CA GLN A 241 -20.96 18.77 -10.46
C GLN A 241 -20.15 18.12 -11.61
N ARG A 242 -18.84 17.92 -11.46
CA ARG A 242 -17.91 17.58 -12.57
C ARG A 242 -17.46 16.12 -12.66
N ARG A 243 -18.24 15.17 -12.12
CA ARG A 243 -17.92 13.72 -12.10
C ARG A 243 -16.43 13.46 -11.82
N CYS A 244 -15.93 14.11 -10.76
CA CYS A 244 -14.53 14.07 -10.39
C CYS A 244 -14.10 12.68 -9.91
N HIS A 245 -12.84 12.37 -10.17
CA HIS A 245 -12.12 11.26 -9.56
C HIS A 245 -10.79 11.78 -9.03
N PHE A 246 -10.48 11.42 -7.79
CA PHE A 246 -9.26 11.80 -7.12
C PHE A 246 -8.38 10.60 -6.84
N ALA A 247 -7.06 10.81 -6.82
CA ALA A 247 -6.11 9.79 -6.41
C ALA A 247 -4.91 10.38 -5.67
N VAL A 248 -4.39 9.60 -4.72
CA VAL A 248 -3.07 9.80 -4.10
C VAL A 248 -2.16 8.68 -4.56
N PHE A 249 -0.93 9.03 -4.91
CA PHE A 249 0.13 8.08 -5.25
C PHE A 249 0.97 7.81 -4.01
N ASP A 250 0.93 6.59 -3.50
CA ASP A 250 1.56 6.17 -2.26
C ASP A 250 2.79 5.30 -2.55
N MET A 251 3.98 5.79 -2.16
CA MET A 251 5.26 5.13 -2.47
C MET A 251 5.51 3.83 -1.71
N SER A 252 4.64 3.46 -0.77
CA SER A 252 4.71 2.20 -0.04
C SER A 252 3.33 1.71 0.36
N ARG A 253 3.20 0.41 0.61
CA ARG A 253 1.96 -0.18 1.15
C ARG A 253 1.55 0.50 2.45
N HIS A 254 2.51 0.88 3.29
CA HIS A 254 2.27 1.60 4.53
C HIS A 254 1.66 2.99 4.29
N LYS A 255 2.21 3.76 3.34
CA LYS A 255 1.66 5.08 2.95
C LYS A 255 0.23 4.92 2.39
N LYS A 256 -0.02 3.89 1.58
CA LYS A 256 -1.37 3.57 1.08
C LYS A 256 -2.35 3.30 2.22
N THR A 257 -1.99 2.41 3.14
CA THR A 257 -2.80 2.10 4.32
C THR A 257 -3.10 3.37 5.13
N LEU A 258 -2.11 4.24 5.31
CA LEU A 258 -2.30 5.51 6.01
C LEU A 258 -3.26 6.45 5.26
N SER A 259 -3.07 6.63 3.95
CA SER A 259 -3.97 7.44 3.11
C SER A 259 -5.43 6.96 3.21
N GLU A 260 -5.66 5.65 3.17
CA GLU A 260 -6.97 5.03 3.37
C GLU A 260 -7.54 5.30 4.78
N LEU A 261 -6.72 5.20 5.83
CA LEU A 261 -7.13 5.52 7.20
C LEU A 261 -7.51 6.99 7.37
N LEU A 262 -6.72 7.92 6.81
CA LEU A 262 -6.96 9.36 6.92
C LEU A 262 -8.28 9.77 6.24
N LEU A 263 -8.65 9.11 5.14
CA LEU A 263 -9.93 9.32 4.46
C LEU A 263 -11.14 8.98 5.36
N LEU A 264 -10.99 8.01 6.27
CA LEU A 264 -12.02 7.58 7.22
C LEU A 264 -12.08 8.48 8.47
N CYS A 265 -10.98 9.13 8.83
CA CYS A 265 -10.88 9.89 10.07
C CYS A 265 -11.69 11.20 10.09
N LYS A 266 -12.01 11.70 11.29
CA LYS A 266 -12.36 13.11 11.50
C LYS A 266 -11.08 13.97 11.38
N ARG A 267 -11.22 15.22 10.92
CA ARG A 267 -10.08 16.12 10.65
C ARG A 267 -9.09 16.22 11.82
N ALA A 268 -9.57 16.53 13.02
CA ALA A 268 -8.71 16.66 14.20
C ALA A 268 -7.95 15.37 14.55
N ILE A 269 -8.59 14.21 14.39
CA ILE A 269 -7.96 12.90 14.60
C ILE A 269 -6.88 12.65 13.54
N GLY A 270 -7.20 12.90 12.26
CA GLY A 270 -6.24 12.75 11.16
C GLY A 270 -5.01 13.64 11.33
N GLN A 271 -5.19 14.90 11.73
CA GLN A 271 -4.09 15.82 12.01
C GLN A 271 -3.20 15.33 13.16
N TYR A 272 -3.82 14.78 14.21
CA TYR A 272 -3.09 14.20 15.31
C TYR A 272 -2.29 12.96 14.88
N ILE A 273 -2.86 12.09 14.04
CA ILE A 273 -2.18 10.90 13.51
C ILE A 273 -0.97 11.27 12.66
N ILE A 274 -1.11 12.19 11.69
CA ILE A 274 0.00 12.55 10.79
C ILE A 274 1.17 13.22 11.53
N ASN A 275 0.88 13.95 12.61
CA ASN A 275 1.89 14.56 13.46
C ASN A 275 2.60 13.55 14.39
N ASN A 276 2.11 12.30 14.50
CA ASN A 276 2.65 11.28 15.39
C ASN A 276 2.99 10.00 14.60
N LYS A 277 4.21 9.95 14.03
CA LYS A 277 4.66 8.85 13.14
C LYS A 277 4.53 7.45 13.76
N GLN A 278 4.83 7.31 15.05
CA GLN A 278 4.71 6.02 15.74
C GLN A 278 3.25 5.57 15.85
N LEU A 279 2.33 6.48 16.17
CA LEU A 279 0.89 6.19 16.22
C LEU A 279 0.35 5.84 14.83
N ALA A 280 0.75 6.58 13.79
CA ALA A 280 0.41 6.25 12.41
C ALA A 280 0.87 4.82 12.06
N SER A 281 2.08 4.45 12.48
CA SER A 281 2.61 3.10 12.25
C SER A 281 1.78 2.02 12.93
N LEU A 282 1.47 2.21 14.22
CA LEU A 282 0.63 1.30 15.00
C LEU A 282 -0.76 1.11 14.37
N LEU A 283 -1.40 2.20 13.92
CA LEU A 283 -2.70 2.16 13.25
C LEU A 283 -2.65 1.42 11.92
N CYS A 284 -1.59 1.62 11.12
CA CYS A 284 -1.37 0.82 9.91
C CYS A 284 -1.25 -0.67 10.23
N THR A 285 -0.49 -1.04 11.28
CA THR A 285 -0.41 -2.44 11.73
C THR A 285 -1.78 -2.97 12.17
N MET A 286 -2.56 -2.20 12.93
CA MET A 286 -3.93 -2.59 13.29
C MET A 286 -4.83 -2.81 12.07
N LYS A 287 -4.69 -1.98 11.02
CA LYS A 287 -5.43 -2.14 9.75
C LYS A 287 -5.03 -3.42 9.03
N GLU A 288 -3.73 -3.69 8.94
CA GLU A 288 -3.17 -4.90 8.32
C GLU A 288 -3.60 -6.18 9.06
N CYS A 289 -3.73 -6.10 10.39
CA CYS A 289 -4.29 -7.18 11.22
C CYS A 289 -5.83 -7.31 11.13
N GLY A 290 -6.51 -6.51 10.31
CA GLY A 290 -7.96 -6.57 10.14
C GLY A 290 -8.78 -5.93 11.27
N LEU A 291 -8.13 -5.30 12.26
CA LEU A 291 -8.78 -4.73 13.44
C LEU A 291 -9.52 -3.41 13.15
N LEU A 292 -9.23 -2.81 11.99
CA LEU A 292 -9.83 -1.57 11.52
C LEU A 292 -10.69 -1.77 10.25
N ASN A 293 -11.12 -3.01 9.97
CA ASN A 293 -11.88 -3.39 8.77
C ASN A 293 -13.41 -3.47 8.95
N GLN A 294 -13.96 -2.92 10.03
CA GLN A 294 -15.40 -3.04 10.30
C GLN A 294 -16.17 -1.75 9.98
N ASP A 295 -17.23 -1.86 9.18
CA ASP A 295 -18.29 -0.85 9.04
C ASP A 295 -19.14 -0.67 10.31
N VAL A 296 -18.91 -1.51 11.33
CA VAL A 296 -19.80 -1.63 12.50
C VAL A 296 -19.33 -0.82 13.71
N GLU A 297 -18.05 -0.45 13.82
CA GLU A 297 -17.59 0.38 14.93
C GLU A 297 -16.69 1.53 14.47
N LYS A 298 -17.23 2.75 14.52
CA LYS A 298 -16.50 4.03 14.30
C LYS A 298 -15.41 4.31 15.37
N HIS A 299 -15.09 3.35 16.22
CA HIS A 299 -14.41 3.56 17.50
C HIS A 299 -12.93 3.14 17.56
N PRO A 300 -12.42 2.09 16.87
CA PRO A 300 -11.04 1.61 17.11
C PRO A 300 -9.93 2.63 16.84
N ILE A 301 -10.04 3.45 15.78
CA ILE A 301 -9.05 4.52 15.52
C ILE A 301 -9.08 5.56 16.64
N SER A 302 -10.27 6.03 17.00
CA SER A 302 -10.44 7.02 18.07
C SER A 302 -9.97 6.47 19.42
N SER A 303 -10.27 5.20 19.72
CA SER A 303 -9.80 4.49 20.91
C SER A 303 -8.28 4.44 21.00
N CYS A 304 -7.62 4.05 19.90
CA CYS A 304 -6.17 3.97 19.84
C CYS A 304 -5.52 5.35 20.06
N VAL A 305 -6.07 6.40 19.41
CA VAL A 305 -5.63 7.79 19.60
C VAL A 305 -5.81 8.24 21.05
N GLU A 306 -6.94 7.93 21.68
CA GLU A 306 -7.20 8.31 23.07
C GLU A 306 -6.31 7.57 24.07
N LEU A 307 -6.08 6.27 23.86
CA LEU A 307 -5.12 5.53 24.69
C LEU A 307 -3.70 6.04 24.52
N TYR A 308 -3.29 6.35 23.28
CA TYR A 308 -1.96 6.89 23.00
C TYR A 308 -1.71 8.22 23.75
N LYS A 309 -2.73 9.08 23.85
CA LYS A 309 -2.65 10.32 24.63
C LYS A 309 -2.55 10.10 26.14
N LYS A 310 -3.18 9.04 26.65
CA LYS A 310 -3.38 8.83 28.10
C LYS A 310 -2.39 7.85 28.73
N ILE A 311 -1.78 6.98 27.93
CA ILE A 311 -0.85 5.95 28.39
C ILE A 311 0.55 6.34 27.90
N PRO A 312 1.42 6.83 28.80
CA PRO A 312 2.82 7.04 28.47
C PRO A 312 3.46 5.76 27.94
N ASP A 313 4.33 5.91 26.94
CA ASP A 313 5.08 4.79 26.36
C ASP A 313 4.21 3.66 25.79
N LEU A 314 2.93 3.90 25.45
CA LEU A 314 2.04 2.86 24.89
C LEU A 314 2.70 2.09 23.73
N ILE A 315 3.34 2.81 22.81
CA ILE A 315 3.98 2.22 21.64
C ILE A 315 5.29 1.54 22.01
N ALA A 316 6.11 2.14 22.86
CA ALA A 316 7.34 1.50 23.33
C ALA A 316 7.04 0.20 24.09
N ASN A 317 5.95 0.16 24.86
CA ASN A 317 5.47 -1.05 25.53
C ASN A 317 5.03 -2.09 24.51
N TYR A 318 4.25 -1.70 23.49
CA TYR A 318 3.90 -2.58 22.37
C TYR A 318 5.13 -3.15 21.65
N GLU A 319 6.13 -2.32 21.37
CA GLU A 319 7.36 -2.73 20.70
C GLU A 319 8.26 -3.62 21.58
N ARG A 320 8.24 -3.45 22.91
CA ARG A 320 8.96 -4.33 23.85
C ARG A 320 8.29 -5.71 24.00
N LEU A 321 7.01 -5.84 23.68
CA LEU A 321 6.35 -7.14 23.76
C LEU A 321 6.91 -8.13 22.72
N PRO A 322 7.04 -9.42 23.10
CA PRO A 322 7.24 -10.49 22.14
C PRO A 322 6.15 -10.45 21.06
N TYR A 323 6.50 -10.78 19.82
CA TYR A 323 5.58 -10.69 18.69
C TYR A 323 4.28 -11.48 18.92
N SER A 324 4.36 -12.63 19.59
CA SER A 324 3.22 -13.45 19.99
C SER A 324 2.22 -12.75 20.91
N LYS A 325 2.65 -11.74 21.67
CA LYS A 325 1.80 -10.95 22.59
C LYS A 325 1.33 -9.62 22.00
N ARG A 326 1.95 -9.17 20.90
CA ARG A 326 1.62 -7.88 20.26
C ARG A 326 0.20 -7.83 19.75
N TYR A 327 -0.28 -8.90 19.09
CA TYR A 327 -1.65 -8.96 18.59
C TYR A 327 -2.70 -8.82 19.71
N ASN A 328 -2.49 -9.48 20.85
CA ASN A 328 -3.38 -9.37 22.00
C ASN A 328 -3.46 -7.93 22.52
N MET A 329 -2.32 -7.23 22.57
CA MET A 329 -2.31 -5.81 22.93
C MET A 329 -3.10 -4.96 21.92
N LEU A 330 -2.98 -5.20 20.61
CA LEU A 330 -3.76 -4.50 19.59
C LEU A 330 -5.26 -4.76 19.73
N MET A 331 -5.66 -6.00 20.03
CA MET A 331 -7.05 -6.36 20.34
C MET A 331 -7.56 -5.60 21.57
N CYS A 332 -6.76 -5.56 22.64
CA CYS A 332 -7.11 -4.81 23.85
C CYS A 332 -7.26 -3.31 23.54
N ILE A 333 -6.39 -2.73 22.71
CA ILE A 333 -6.50 -1.35 22.25
C ILE A 333 -7.83 -1.14 21.50
N ALA A 334 -8.14 -1.99 20.51
CA ALA A 334 -9.34 -1.88 19.70
C ALA A 334 -10.63 -1.93 20.54
N HIS A 335 -10.68 -2.83 21.54
CA HIS A 335 -11.86 -3.05 22.37
C HIS A 335 -11.92 -2.19 23.64
N SER A 336 -10.86 -1.44 23.96
CA SER A 336 -10.82 -0.55 25.13
C SER A 336 -11.80 0.63 25.08
N LYS A 337 -12.33 0.96 23.89
CA LYS A 337 -13.12 2.17 23.63
C LYS A 337 -12.40 3.47 24.08
N GLY A 338 -11.07 3.48 24.15
CA GLY A 338 -10.27 4.62 24.60
C GLY A 338 -10.15 4.78 26.12
N SER A 339 -10.66 3.81 26.89
CA SER A 339 -10.61 3.80 28.36
C SER A 339 -9.36 3.07 28.86
N VAL A 340 -8.51 3.77 29.61
CA VAL A 340 -7.30 3.19 30.24
C VAL A 340 -7.68 2.07 31.22
N ARG A 341 -8.77 2.25 31.98
CA ARG A 341 -9.26 1.23 32.93
C ARG A 341 -9.66 -0.06 32.20
N LEU A 342 -10.41 0.07 31.10
CA LEU A 342 -10.85 -1.10 30.33
C LEU A 342 -9.67 -1.74 29.60
N PHE A 343 -8.76 -0.95 29.03
CA PHE A 343 -7.52 -1.46 28.44
C PHE A 343 -6.71 -2.30 29.43
N ASN A 344 -6.46 -1.78 30.63
CA ASN A 344 -5.70 -2.49 31.67
C ASN A 344 -6.41 -3.78 32.09
N LYS A 345 -7.75 -3.75 32.25
CA LYS A 345 -8.55 -4.94 32.54
C LYS A 345 -8.36 -6.02 31.46
N LEU A 346 -8.54 -5.65 30.19
CA LEU A 346 -8.42 -6.57 29.05
C LEU A 346 -7.01 -7.17 28.94
N ILE A 347 -5.97 -6.36 29.18
CA ILE A 347 -4.58 -6.81 29.17
C ILE A 347 -4.36 -7.86 30.28
N CYS A 348 -4.80 -7.58 31.52
CA CYS A 348 -4.69 -8.52 32.64
C CYS A 348 -5.42 -9.85 32.36
N GLU A 349 -6.66 -9.80 31.88
CA GLU A 349 -7.45 -10.99 31.55
C GLU A 349 -6.81 -11.78 30.38
N SER A 350 -6.21 -11.10 29.41
CA SER A 350 -5.50 -11.76 28.30
C SER A 350 -4.19 -12.44 28.72
N SER A 351 -3.56 -12.00 29.82
CA SER A 351 -2.37 -12.63 30.38
C SER A 351 -2.67 -13.89 31.21
N GLU A 352 -3.88 -14.05 31.73
CA GLU A 352 -4.28 -15.20 32.55
C GLU A 352 -4.65 -16.44 31.70
N ILE A 353 -5.08 -16.25 30.45
CA ILE A 353 -5.38 -17.36 29.52
C ILE A 353 -4.12 -18.16 29.15
N GLY A 354 -2.92 -17.62 29.36
CA GLY A 354 -1.64 -18.34 29.20
C GLY A 354 -1.13 -19.08 30.44
N VAL A 355 -1.80 -18.96 31.61
CA VAL A 355 -1.33 -19.54 32.88
C VAL A 355 -2.09 -20.82 33.26
N LEU A 356 -3.19 -21.15 32.59
CA LEU A 356 -3.97 -22.36 32.87
C LEU A 356 -3.45 -23.65 32.20
N ALA A 357 -2.26 -23.64 31.58
CA ALA A 357 -1.63 -24.83 31.00
C ALA A 357 -0.31 -25.27 31.68
N ALA A 358 0.04 -24.72 32.83
CA ALA A 358 1.19 -25.21 33.59
C ALA A 358 0.96 -25.07 35.10
N VAL A 359 0.46 -26.14 35.71
CA VAL A 359 0.56 -26.33 37.16
C VAL A 359 2.03 -26.64 37.52
N GLN A 360 2.53 -25.88 38.48
CA GLN A 360 3.83 -25.80 39.19
C GLN A 360 4.31 -27.13 39.84
N PRO A 361 5.45 -27.24 40.59
CA PRO A 361 6.44 -26.23 41.06
C PRO A 361 7.94 -26.64 41.02
N SER A 362 8.87 -25.68 41.21
CA SER A 362 9.90 -25.77 42.27
C SER A 362 10.65 -24.45 42.44
N GLY A 363 10.84 -24.05 43.70
CA GLY A 363 11.35 -22.74 44.09
C GLY A 363 12.86 -22.59 44.04
N ARG A 364 13.29 -21.33 43.92
CA ARG A 364 14.46 -20.72 44.58
C ARG A 364 14.32 -19.20 44.52
N ARG A 365 14.39 -18.54 45.68
CA ARG A 365 14.49 -17.07 45.78
C ARG A 365 15.94 -16.66 45.50
N TYR A 366 16.16 -15.69 44.60
CA TYR A 366 17.44 -15.01 44.42
C TYR A 366 17.32 -13.54 44.82
N HIS A 367 18.33 -13.01 45.51
CA HIS A 367 18.27 -11.75 46.30
C HIS A 367 18.98 -10.53 45.70
N SER A 368 19.26 -10.43 44.40
CA SER A 368 19.35 -9.13 43.69
C SER A 368 19.57 -9.25 42.17
N VAL A 369 19.08 -8.25 41.43
CA VAL A 369 19.08 -8.13 39.97
C VAL A 369 20.46 -7.78 39.38
N LYS A 370 21.39 -7.23 40.19
CA LYS A 370 22.69 -6.76 39.70
C LYS A 370 23.67 -7.88 39.30
N LYS A 371 23.52 -9.09 39.84
CA LYS A 371 24.41 -10.23 39.51
C LYS A 371 23.97 -11.01 38.25
N LEU A 372 22.78 -10.73 37.72
CA LEU A 372 22.24 -11.40 36.53
C LEU A 372 22.81 -10.86 35.20
N PHE A 373 23.24 -9.59 35.18
CA PHE A 373 23.60 -8.88 33.95
C PHE A 373 25.10 -8.87 33.63
N ALA A 374 25.98 -9.29 34.55
CA ALA A 374 27.43 -9.29 34.31
C ALA A 374 27.91 -10.47 33.44
N ASP A 375 27.23 -11.63 33.47
CA ASP A 375 27.73 -12.86 32.84
C ASP A 375 27.13 -13.17 31.46
N LYS A 376 26.23 -12.35 30.90
CA LYS A 376 25.43 -12.72 29.70
C LYS A 376 25.57 -11.84 28.46
N SER A 377 26.47 -10.86 28.46
CA SER A 377 26.48 -9.82 27.40
C SER A 377 27.24 -10.16 26.12
N GLU A 378 28.09 -11.20 26.04
CA GLU A 378 29.02 -11.33 24.88
C GLU A 378 29.03 -12.68 24.13
N LEU A 379 28.10 -13.62 24.35
CA LEU A 379 28.22 -14.97 23.74
C LEU A 379 26.96 -15.62 23.12
N LEU A 380 25.83 -14.93 22.91
CA LEU A 380 24.53 -15.63 22.70
C LEU A 380 23.70 -15.31 21.43
N THR A 381 24.24 -14.75 20.35
CA THR A 381 23.39 -14.42 19.17
C THR A 381 23.10 -15.58 18.21
N ALA A 382 23.97 -16.59 18.06
CA ALA A 382 23.71 -17.77 17.22
C ALA A 382 22.84 -18.87 17.89
N PRO A 383 23.00 -19.17 19.19
CA PRO A 383 22.17 -20.18 19.88
C PRO A 383 20.70 -19.78 20.00
N CYS A 384 20.38 -18.48 20.09
CA CYS A 384 19.00 -18.01 20.26
C CYS A 384 18.12 -18.19 19.02
N GLU A 385 18.64 -17.98 17.80
CA GLU A 385 17.85 -18.17 16.58
C GLU A 385 17.58 -19.66 16.30
N GLN A 386 18.51 -20.55 16.69
CA GLN A 386 18.32 -21.99 16.60
C GLN A 386 17.33 -22.52 17.64
N GLN A 387 17.41 -22.03 18.87
CA GLN A 387 16.41 -22.34 19.89
C GLN A 387 15.02 -21.86 19.45
N ARG A 388 14.92 -20.64 18.93
CA ARG A 388 13.67 -20.06 18.40
C ARG A 388 13.10 -20.86 17.23
N TYR A 389 13.95 -21.29 16.30
CA TYR A 389 13.55 -22.17 15.20
C TYR A 389 12.94 -23.47 15.70
N ASN A 390 13.59 -24.12 16.67
CA ASN A 390 13.11 -25.36 17.26
C ASN A 390 11.77 -25.16 17.99
N GLU A 391 11.59 -24.07 18.72
CA GLU A 391 10.34 -23.74 19.41
C GLU A 391 9.16 -23.47 18.45
N LEU A 392 9.41 -22.75 17.35
CA LEU A 392 8.39 -22.45 16.34
C LEU A 392 7.95 -23.71 15.59
N LEU A 393 8.90 -24.58 15.21
CA LEU A 393 8.58 -25.87 14.59
C LEU A 393 7.82 -26.79 15.54
N LYS A 394 8.26 -26.89 16.80
CA LYS A 394 7.57 -27.66 17.83
C LYS A 394 6.12 -27.18 17.99
N THR A 395 5.92 -25.87 18.08
CA THR A 395 4.59 -25.26 18.19
C THR A 395 3.71 -25.58 16.97
N LEU A 396 4.23 -25.49 15.75
CA LEU A 396 3.49 -25.84 14.54
C LEU A 396 3.13 -27.32 14.49
N LYS A 397 4.06 -28.19 14.91
CA LYS A 397 3.87 -29.62 14.89
C LYS A 397 2.81 -30.05 15.91
N GLU A 398 3.04 -29.70 17.18
CA GLU A 398 2.16 -30.10 18.28
C GLU A 398 0.71 -29.62 18.10
N ASN A 399 0.50 -28.46 17.49
CA ASN A 399 -0.83 -27.88 17.37
C ASN A 399 -1.51 -28.12 16.01
N TYR A 400 -0.74 -28.37 14.94
CA TYR A 400 -1.28 -28.29 13.57
C TYR A 400 -0.75 -29.35 12.57
N GLU A 401 0.15 -30.27 12.96
CA GLU A 401 0.82 -31.23 12.06
C GLU A 401 -0.12 -32.17 11.29
N GLN A 402 -1.31 -32.44 11.85
CA GLN A 402 -2.30 -33.33 11.24
C GLN A 402 -2.99 -32.74 10.00
N LYS A 403 -2.63 -31.51 9.58
CA LYS A 403 -3.16 -30.88 8.37
C LYS A 403 -2.23 -31.12 7.17
N PRO A 404 -2.64 -31.87 6.13
CA PRO A 404 -1.77 -32.28 5.03
C PRO A 404 -0.99 -31.15 4.31
N PRO A 405 -1.56 -29.95 4.06
CA PRO A 405 -0.82 -28.85 3.44
C PRO A 405 0.32 -28.31 4.32
N LEU A 406 0.18 -28.43 5.65
CA LEU A 406 1.17 -27.96 6.60
C LEU A 406 2.33 -28.95 6.73
N THR A 407 2.05 -30.24 6.63
CA THR A 407 3.08 -31.30 6.65
C THR A 407 4.12 -31.07 5.53
N THR A 408 3.68 -30.81 4.30
CA THR A 408 4.57 -30.52 3.17
C THR A 408 5.33 -29.19 3.34
N ALA A 409 4.69 -28.16 3.90
CA ALA A 409 5.33 -26.88 4.15
C ALA A 409 6.42 -26.97 5.24
N LEU A 410 6.14 -27.70 6.33
CA LEU A 410 7.10 -27.96 7.41
C LEU A 410 8.27 -28.81 6.91
N GLU A 411 8.01 -29.84 6.10
CA GLU A 411 9.08 -30.63 5.48
C GLU A 411 10.00 -29.79 4.58
N ASN A 412 9.43 -28.85 3.82
CA ASN A 412 10.22 -27.95 2.97
C ASN A 412 11.08 -26.98 3.78
N VAL A 413 10.61 -26.54 4.96
CA VAL A 413 11.41 -25.72 5.89
C VAL A 413 12.51 -26.56 6.53
N GLU A 414 12.18 -27.74 7.06
CA GLU A 414 13.10 -28.62 7.78
C GLU A 414 14.21 -29.17 6.88
N LYS A 415 13.86 -29.61 5.67
CA LYS A 415 14.82 -30.10 4.67
C LYS A 415 15.46 -28.96 3.87
N ARG A 416 15.19 -27.70 4.22
CA ARG A 416 15.59 -26.47 3.50
C ARG A 416 15.45 -26.59 1.99
N LYS A 417 14.27 -26.96 1.50
CA LYS A 417 13.98 -27.10 0.06
C LYS A 417 13.42 -25.80 -0.54
N GLY A 418 13.60 -25.62 -1.84
CA GLY A 418 13.09 -24.47 -2.58
C GLY A 418 13.66 -23.15 -2.04
N ILE A 419 12.78 -22.19 -1.75
CA ILE A 419 13.14 -20.83 -1.31
C ILE A 419 13.90 -20.80 0.03
N TYR A 420 13.82 -21.83 0.86
CA TYR A 420 14.48 -21.91 2.17
C TYR A 420 15.96 -22.26 2.09
N THR A 421 16.45 -22.74 0.93
CA THR A 421 17.87 -23.02 0.68
C THR A 421 18.76 -21.78 0.85
N LYS A 422 18.23 -20.60 0.52
CA LYS A 422 18.98 -19.32 0.48
C LYS A 422 18.65 -18.38 1.65
N MET A 423 17.89 -18.83 2.65
CA MET A 423 17.47 -17.98 3.78
C MET A 423 18.34 -18.20 5.01
N ASP A 424 18.66 -17.09 5.68
CA ASP A 424 19.20 -17.14 7.04
C ASP A 424 18.12 -17.59 8.04
N LEU A 425 18.57 -18.06 9.21
CA LEU A 425 17.69 -18.65 10.22
C LEU A 425 16.67 -17.64 10.77
N LYS A 426 17.03 -16.36 10.82
CA LYS A 426 16.16 -15.26 11.25
C LYS A 426 14.98 -15.06 10.30
N ARG A 427 15.22 -15.10 8.98
CA ARG A 427 14.17 -15.01 7.95
C ARG A 427 13.29 -16.26 7.93
N ILE A 428 13.86 -17.42 8.19
CA ILE A 428 13.10 -18.67 8.35
C ILE A 428 12.16 -18.55 9.57
N ASN A 429 12.67 -18.08 10.71
CA ASN A 429 11.87 -17.86 11.92
C ASN A 429 10.73 -16.87 11.69
N GLN A 430 10.98 -15.75 11.01
CA GLN A 430 9.93 -14.77 10.66
C GLN A 430 8.81 -15.36 9.79
N ARG A 431 9.13 -16.32 8.91
CA ARG A 431 8.14 -17.00 8.08
C ARG A 431 7.34 -18.03 8.86
N LEU A 432 8.00 -18.84 9.69
CA LEU A 432 7.34 -19.77 10.60
C LEU A 432 6.39 -19.04 11.55
N GLU A 433 6.76 -17.86 12.03
CA GLU A 433 5.91 -17.01 12.87
C GLU A 433 4.64 -16.54 12.16
N ARG A 434 4.73 -16.12 10.89
CA ARG A 434 3.57 -15.75 10.08
C ARG A 434 2.65 -16.95 9.85
N LEU A 435 3.23 -18.14 9.66
CA LEU A 435 2.49 -19.37 9.47
C LEU A 435 1.75 -19.78 10.75
N ILE A 436 2.40 -19.70 11.93
CA ILE A 436 1.73 -19.93 13.22
C ILE A 436 0.57 -18.95 13.40
N PHE A 437 0.81 -17.67 13.13
CA PHE A 437 -0.20 -16.63 13.22
C PHE A 437 -1.40 -16.94 12.33
N PHE A 438 -1.14 -17.28 11.07
CA PHE A 438 -2.17 -17.69 10.12
C PHE A 438 -2.95 -18.91 10.62
N MET A 439 -2.26 -19.98 11.02
CA MET A 439 -2.88 -21.22 11.48
C MET A 439 -3.77 -20.99 12.70
N HIS A 440 -3.32 -20.19 13.65
CA HIS A 440 -4.10 -19.81 14.83
C HIS A 440 -5.38 -19.07 14.46
N CYS A 441 -5.33 -18.14 13.49
CA CYS A 441 -6.53 -17.45 13.00
C CYS A 441 -7.55 -18.39 12.31
N HIS A 442 -7.13 -19.55 11.79
CA HIS A 442 -7.96 -20.41 10.92
C HIS A 442 -8.39 -21.75 11.58
N THR A 443 -7.82 -22.13 12.73
CA THR A 443 -8.20 -23.36 13.47
C THR A 443 -9.11 -23.08 14.66
N SER A 444 -8.97 -21.92 15.31
CA SER A 444 -9.74 -21.56 16.52
C SER A 444 -11.23 -21.31 16.26
N ALA A 445 -11.64 -21.07 15.01
CA ALA A 445 -13.02 -20.75 14.65
C ALA A 445 -13.95 -21.98 14.56
N ARG A 446 -13.42 -23.22 14.44
CA ARG A 446 -14.25 -24.43 14.25
C ARG A 446 -14.42 -25.30 15.52
N GLY A 447 -13.84 -24.90 16.65
CA GLY A 447 -13.80 -25.72 17.88
C GLY A 447 -15.00 -25.63 18.84
N ARG A 448 -16.09 -24.91 18.50
CA ARG A 448 -17.27 -24.76 19.39
C ARG A 448 -18.59 -25.24 18.79
N TYR A 449 -18.56 -26.36 18.08
CA TYR A 449 -19.77 -27.10 17.72
C TYR A 449 -19.56 -28.56 18.09
N ASN A 450 -19.75 -28.89 19.38
CA ASN A 450 -20.19 -30.20 19.88
C ASN A 450 -20.26 -30.18 21.42
N SER A 451 -21.37 -29.68 21.96
CA SER A 451 -21.99 -30.25 23.16
C SER A 451 -23.47 -29.88 23.18
N GLY A 452 -24.32 -30.85 23.53
CA GLY A 452 -25.77 -30.80 23.38
C GLY A 452 -26.50 -29.77 24.26
N TYR A 453 -27.61 -29.28 23.70
CA TYR A 453 -28.80 -28.69 24.33
C TYR A 453 -28.66 -27.87 25.64
N SER A 454 -28.95 -26.57 25.53
CA SER A 454 -30.15 -25.96 26.13
C SER A 454 -30.42 -24.59 25.51
N ILE A 455 -31.68 -24.38 25.10
CA ILE A 455 -32.23 -23.18 24.49
C ILE A 455 -32.38 -22.11 25.59
N ASN A 456 -31.53 -21.07 25.53
CA ASN A 456 -31.79 -19.67 25.92
C ASN A 456 -30.46 -18.94 26.11
N GLN A 457 -29.83 -18.50 25.02
CA GLN A 457 -28.92 -17.36 25.00
C GLN A 457 -28.57 -16.99 23.55
N GLN A 458 -28.46 -15.68 23.32
CA GLN A 458 -28.34 -14.98 22.04
C GLN A 458 -27.30 -15.57 21.08
N PRO A 459 -27.51 -15.48 19.74
CA PRO A 459 -26.55 -15.98 18.78
C PRO A 459 -25.25 -15.17 18.82
N LEU A 460 -24.13 -15.88 19.06
CA LEU A 460 -22.77 -15.36 19.13
C LEU A 460 -22.34 -14.73 17.80
N PHE A 461 -22.17 -13.41 17.86
CA PHE A 461 -21.62 -12.44 16.90
C PHE A 461 -20.35 -12.87 16.11
N TRP A 462 -19.65 -13.93 16.56
CA TRP A 462 -18.38 -14.41 16.01
C TRP A 462 -18.53 -15.19 14.69
N ALA A 463 -19.69 -15.81 14.43
CA ALA A 463 -19.88 -16.71 13.29
C ALA A 463 -19.95 -15.97 11.93
N ASN A 464 -20.67 -14.83 11.86
CA ASN A 464 -20.91 -14.12 10.60
C ASN A 464 -19.70 -13.31 10.08
N SER A 465 -18.73 -13.00 10.94
CA SER A 465 -17.53 -12.23 10.57
C SER A 465 -16.44 -13.12 9.96
N ALA A 466 -16.40 -14.40 10.32
CA ALA A 466 -15.42 -15.36 9.81
C ALA A 466 -15.69 -15.76 8.35
N GLU A 467 -16.95 -15.92 7.95
CA GLU A 467 -17.32 -16.28 6.57
C GLU A 467 -16.95 -15.20 5.54
N LYS A 468 -17.06 -13.91 5.90
CA LYS A 468 -16.66 -12.79 5.00
C LYS A 468 -15.15 -12.58 4.94
N LEU A 469 -14.40 -12.91 6.00
CA LEU A 469 -12.92 -12.90 6.00
C LEU A 469 -12.36 -14.04 5.14
N ASN A 470 -13.00 -15.22 5.13
CA ASN A 470 -12.60 -16.37 4.32
C ASN A 470 -12.55 -16.06 2.81
N ALA A 471 -13.47 -15.25 2.29
CA ALA A 471 -13.51 -14.90 0.86
C ALA A 471 -12.39 -13.93 0.41
N LEU A 472 -11.84 -13.12 1.33
CA LEU A 472 -10.83 -12.09 1.02
C LEU A 472 -9.39 -12.62 1.06
N PHE A 473 -9.09 -13.61 1.92
CA PHE A 473 -7.76 -14.20 2.03
C PHE A 473 -7.47 -15.27 0.95
N HIS A 474 -8.50 -15.91 0.40
CA HIS A 474 -8.35 -16.90 -0.67
C HIS A 474 -7.67 -16.39 -1.95
N ASN A 475 -7.66 -15.07 -2.20
CA ASN A 475 -6.96 -14.46 -3.34
C ASN A 475 -5.51 -14.06 -3.05
N GLN A 476 -5.06 -14.02 -1.78
CA GLN A 476 -3.69 -13.63 -1.40
C GLN A 476 -2.74 -14.83 -1.17
N GLU A 477 -3.26 -16.06 -1.07
CA GLU A 477 -2.45 -17.24 -0.71
C GLU A 477 -2.02 -18.16 -1.87
N ARG A 478 -2.39 -17.85 -3.12
CA ARG A 478 -1.94 -18.66 -4.29
C ARG A 478 -0.42 -18.70 -4.45
N GLU A 479 0.32 -17.81 -3.79
CA GLU A 479 1.79 -17.76 -3.82
C GLU A 479 2.48 -18.56 -2.69
N LEU A 480 1.76 -19.04 -1.67
CA LEU A 480 2.36 -19.72 -0.52
C LEU A 480 2.25 -21.25 -0.57
N ILE A 481 1.22 -21.81 -1.20
CA ILE A 481 1.02 -23.26 -1.35
C ILE A 481 0.32 -23.54 -2.69
N PRO A 482 1.00 -24.15 -3.70
CA PRO A 482 0.31 -24.66 -4.88
C PRO A 482 -0.53 -25.87 -4.48
N GLY A 483 -1.87 -25.76 -4.47
CA GLY A 483 -2.76 -26.92 -4.31
C GLY A 483 -3.94 -26.82 -3.34
N LEU A 484 -4.20 -25.68 -2.68
CA LEU A 484 -5.44 -25.47 -1.93
C LEU A 484 -6.64 -25.27 -2.89
N ARG A 485 -7.13 -26.36 -3.49
CA ARG A 485 -8.47 -26.43 -4.08
C ARG A 485 -9.41 -27.11 -3.10
N CYS A 486 -10.45 -26.38 -2.72
CA CYS A 486 -11.69 -26.83 -2.08
C CYS A 486 -11.58 -27.51 -0.70
N PHE A 487 -12.12 -26.82 0.31
CA PHE A 487 -13.01 -27.41 1.32
C PHE A 487 -14.21 -26.49 1.51
#